data_AF-A0A317N8K5-F1
#
_entry.id   AF-A0A317N8K5-F1
#
_cell.length_a   1.000
_cell.length_b   1.000
_cell.length_c   1.000
_cell.angle_alpha   90.00
_cell.angle_beta   90.00
_cell.angle_gamma   90.00
#
_symmetry.space_group_name_H-M   'P 1'
#
loop_
_entity.id
_entity.type
_entity.pdbx_description
1 polymer ?
#
loop_
_entity_poly.entity_id
_entity_poly.type
_entity_poly.pdbx_seq_one_letter_code
_entity_poly.pdbx_strand_id
1 'polypeptide(L)'
;MTGGGLARTVAYALLALPLAFAPARTRLRVPRRLLREPVAARWIGTGRCVAHSVLSAGPGVVAWFLLMLTVLGLVRGLLYPLVAANDYENSWGGPTLAGAWAVHAAVSLVVAPLFVGVVAGLGRVQLRVTRAVFGGDGPWWVLPAAVVLTAAGALLFVSWLQQI
;
A
#
# COMPACT_ATOMS: atom_id res chain seq x y z
N MET A 1 11.59 -1.44 -15.52
CA MET A 1 10.43 -0.58 -15.19
C MET A 1 10.92 0.85 -15.05
N THR A 2 10.38 1.81 -15.79
CA THR A 2 10.75 3.23 -15.63
C THR A 2 10.22 3.74 -14.28
N GLY A 3 10.96 4.63 -13.59
CA GLY A 3 10.56 5.16 -12.27
C GLY A 3 9.17 5.78 -12.25
N GLY A 4 8.73 6.37 -13.37
CA GLY A 4 7.38 6.90 -13.54
C GLY A 4 6.25 5.86 -13.49
N GLY A 5 6.53 4.58 -13.73
CA GLY A 5 5.55 3.50 -13.61
C GLY A 5 5.29 3.11 -12.14
N LEU A 6 6.34 3.10 -11.31
CA LEU A 6 6.25 2.75 -9.90
C LEU A 6 5.39 3.77 -9.14
N ALA A 7 5.70 5.06 -9.28
CA ALA A 7 4.97 6.14 -8.62
C ALA A 7 3.47 6.11 -8.97
N ARG A 8 3.13 5.86 -10.23
CA ARG A 8 1.73 5.75 -10.68
C ARG A 8 1.02 4.54 -10.06
N THR A 9 1.69 3.40 -9.95
CA THR A 9 1.10 2.21 -9.29
C THR A 9 0.89 2.42 -7.80
N VAL A 10 1.82 3.09 -7.11
CA VAL A 10 1.68 3.44 -5.68
C VAL A 10 0.53 4.40 -5.49
N ALA A 11 0.47 5.48 -6.28
CA ALA A 11 -0.62 6.45 -6.23
C ALA A 11 -1.97 5.77 -6.47
N TYR A 12 -2.05 4.84 -7.42
CA TYR A 12 -3.27 4.08 -7.66
C TYR A 12 -3.66 3.17 -6.49
N ALA A 13 -2.69 2.53 -5.82
CA ALA A 13 -2.95 1.73 -4.62
C ALA A 13 -3.59 2.57 -3.50
N LEU A 14 -3.06 3.77 -3.26
CA LEU A 14 -3.58 4.69 -2.24
C LEU A 14 -4.95 5.26 -2.60
N LEU A 15 -5.17 5.54 -3.89
CA LEU A 15 -6.47 6.00 -4.39
C LEU A 15 -7.52 4.88 -4.41
N ALA A 16 -7.15 3.60 -4.30
CA ALA A 16 -8.10 2.50 -4.34
C ALA A 16 -9.16 2.60 -3.23
N LEU A 17 -8.77 3.07 -2.04
CA LEU A 17 -9.68 3.25 -0.91
C LEU A 17 -10.76 4.32 -1.18
N PRO A 18 -10.43 5.60 -1.49
CA PRO A 18 -11.47 6.57 -1.83
C PRO A 18 -12.24 6.17 -3.11
N LEU A 19 -11.60 5.50 -4.07
CA LEU A 19 -12.28 5.01 -5.27
C LEU A 19 -13.29 3.90 -4.98
N ALA A 20 -13.10 3.10 -3.93
CA ALA A 20 -14.06 2.09 -3.51
C ALA A 20 -15.42 2.71 -3.19
N PHE A 21 -15.49 3.98 -2.83
CA PHE A 21 -16.74 4.70 -2.54
C PHE A 21 -17.17 5.64 -3.68
N ALA A 22 -16.33 5.81 -4.70
CA ALA A 22 -16.63 6.69 -5.83
C ALA A 22 -17.63 6.06 -6.82
N PRO A 23 -18.28 6.85 -7.69
CA PRO A 23 -19.10 6.33 -8.78
C PRO A 23 -18.31 5.44 -9.75
N ALA A 24 -18.95 4.43 -10.35
CA ALA A 24 -18.31 3.48 -11.26
C ALA A 24 -17.54 4.16 -12.42
N ARG A 25 -18.05 5.28 -12.93
CA ARG A 25 -17.37 6.10 -13.96
C ARG A 25 -15.99 6.55 -13.50
N THR A 26 -15.85 7.00 -12.25
CA THR A 26 -14.58 7.44 -11.66
C THR A 26 -13.63 6.27 -11.47
N ARG A 27 -14.14 5.12 -10.99
CA ARG A 27 -13.35 3.89 -10.80
C ARG A 27 -12.70 3.39 -12.08
N LEU A 28 -13.36 3.58 -13.23
CA LEU A 28 -12.84 3.22 -14.54
C LEU A 28 -11.96 4.32 -15.16
N ARG A 29 -12.28 5.60 -14.90
CA ARG A 29 -11.53 6.74 -15.45
C ARG A 29 -10.12 6.86 -14.86
N VAL A 30 -9.97 6.65 -13.55
CA VAL A 30 -8.67 6.80 -12.88
C VAL A 30 -7.61 5.84 -13.42
N PRO A 31 -7.79 4.51 -13.46
CA PRO A 31 -6.76 3.62 -13.99
C PRO A 31 -6.44 3.91 -15.46
N ARG A 32 -7.44 4.26 -16.28
CA ARG A 32 -7.24 4.66 -17.69
C ARG A 32 -6.36 5.90 -17.83
N ARG A 33 -6.49 6.89 -16.94
CA ARG A 33 -5.72 8.15 -17.00
C ARG A 33 -4.37 8.06 -16.28
N LEU A 34 -4.38 7.56 -15.05
CA LEU A 34 -3.21 7.51 -14.19
C LEU A 34 -2.24 6.41 -14.64
N LEU A 35 -2.74 5.19 -14.88
CA LEU A 35 -1.90 4.07 -15.27
C LEU A 35 -1.72 3.96 -16.79
N ARG A 36 -2.56 4.65 -17.58
CA ARG A 36 -2.62 4.53 -19.05
C ARG A 36 -2.98 3.12 -19.51
N GLU A 37 -3.77 2.42 -18.70
CA GLU A 37 -4.16 1.04 -18.93
C GLU A 37 -5.59 0.98 -19.47
N PRO A 38 -5.84 0.30 -20.61
CA PRO A 38 -7.19 0.09 -21.07
C PRO A 38 -7.90 -0.83 -20.06
N VAL A 39 -9.10 -0.42 -19.66
CA VAL A 39 -9.99 -1.19 -18.79
C VAL A 39 -11.36 -1.15 -19.44
N ALA A 40 -11.89 -2.30 -19.85
CA ALA A 40 -13.22 -2.37 -20.44
C ALA A 40 -14.31 -2.11 -19.39
N ALA A 41 -15.49 -1.67 -19.83
CA ALA A 41 -16.64 -1.42 -18.98
C ALA A 41 -17.80 -2.32 -19.44
N ARG A 42 -17.57 -3.64 -19.43
CA ARG A 42 -18.53 -4.62 -19.96
C ARG A 42 -19.68 -4.85 -19.00
N TRP A 43 -19.39 -4.87 -17.70
CA TRP A 43 -20.36 -5.28 -16.69
C TRP A 43 -20.52 -4.20 -15.63
N ILE A 44 -21.51 -3.33 -15.80
CA ILE A 44 -21.85 -2.29 -14.83
C ILE A 44 -23.18 -2.66 -14.18
N GLY A 45 -23.18 -2.84 -12.86
CA GLY A 45 -24.37 -3.12 -12.07
C GLY A 45 -24.09 -2.98 -10.58
N THR A 46 -25.13 -2.74 -9.79
CA THR A 46 -25.01 -2.43 -8.35
C THR A 46 -24.22 -3.50 -7.60
N GLY A 47 -24.52 -4.79 -7.81
CA GLY A 47 -23.79 -5.89 -7.16
C GLY A 47 -22.29 -5.91 -7.50
N ARG A 48 -21.92 -5.58 -8.74
CA ARG A 48 -20.50 -5.48 -9.16
C ARG A 48 -19.82 -4.25 -8.57
N CYS A 49 -20.53 -3.13 -8.46
CA CYS A 49 -20.02 -1.96 -7.75
C CYS A 49 -19.75 -2.28 -6.28
N VAL A 50 -20.66 -2.97 -5.60
CA VAL A 50 -20.47 -3.40 -4.20
C VAL A 50 -19.30 -4.39 -4.10
N ALA A 51 -19.24 -5.40 -4.96
CA ALA A 51 -18.13 -6.37 -4.96
C ALA A 51 -16.78 -5.69 -5.18
N HIS A 52 -16.69 -4.76 -6.14
CA HIS A 52 -15.49 -3.96 -6.36
C HIS A 52 -15.14 -3.12 -5.14
N SER A 53 -16.12 -2.46 -4.52
CA SER A 53 -15.91 -1.67 -3.30
C SER A 53 -15.29 -2.50 -2.18
N VAL A 54 -15.85 -3.68 -1.89
CA VAL A 54 -15.34 -4.58 -0.84
C VAL A 54 -13.93 -5.06 -1.16
N LEU A 55 -13.71 -5.56 -2.39
CA LEU A 55 -12.43 -6.12 -2.81
C LEU A 55 -11.32 -5.06 -2.97
N SER A 56 -11.69 -3.80 -3.21
CA SER A 56 -10.74 -2.69 -3.34
C SER A 56 -10.48 -1.97 -2.03
N ALA A 57 -11.48 -1.81 -1.15
CA ALA A 57 -11.32 -1.09 0.11
C ALA A 57 -10.30 -1.77 1.03
N GLY A 58 -10.40 -3.09 1.19
CA GLY A 58 -9.51 -3.87 2.07
C GLY A 58 -8.02 -3.66 1.76
N PRO A 59 -7.53 -4.00 0.55
CA PRO A 59 -6.13 -3.78 0.22
C PRO A 59 -5.77 -2.28 0.10
N GLY A 60 -6.74 -1.40 -0.11
CA GLY A 60 -6.56 0.06 -0.03
C GLY A 60 -6.23 0.52 1.39
N VAL A 61 -6.92 0.00 2.42
CA VAL A 61 -6.58 0.25 3.83
C VAL A 61 -5.18 -0.29 4.13
N VAL A 62 -4.84 -1.49 3.66
CA VAL A 62 -3.50 -2.06 3.83
C VAL A 62 -2.43 -1.17 3.19
N ALA A 63 -2.68 -0.61 2.00
CA ALA A 63 -1.75 0.30 1.35
C ALA A 63 -1.51 1.58 2.18
N TRP A 64 -2.57 2.16 2.75
CA TRP A 64 -2.45 3.32 3.65
C TRP A 64 -1.71 2.99 4.95
N PHE A 65 -1.97 1.81 5.54
CA PHE A 65 -1.25 1.36 6.72
C PHE A 65 0.24 1.16 6.44
N LEU A 66 0.62 0.51 5.33
CA LEU A 66 2.02 0.36 4.94
C LEU A 66 2.70 1.70 4.65
N LEU A 67 1.97 2.66 4.06
CA LEU A 67 2.48 4.02 3.89
C LEU A 67 2.73 4.70 5.25
N MET A 68 1.79 4.57 6.19
CA MET A 68 1.95 5.09 7.56
C MET A 68 3.20 4.49 8.23
N LEU A 69 3.38 3.17 8.18
CA LEU A 69 4.56 2.50 8.73
C LEU A 69 5.85 2.96 8.05
N THR A 70 5.82 3.17 6.72
CA THR A 70 6.97 3.69 5.96
C THR A 70 7.35 5.08 6.45
N VAL A 71 6.38 5.99 6.60
CA VAL A 71 6.62 7.35 7.09
C VAL A 71 7.13 7.32 8.54
N LEU A 72 6.48 6.53 9.40
CA LEU A 72 6.88 6.37 10.81
C LEU A 72 8.32 5.84 10.92
N GLY A 73 8.66 4.82 10.15
CA GLY A 73 10.01 4.24 10.11
C GLY A 73 11.04 5.26 9.64
N LEU A 74 10.79 5.97 8.53
CA LEU A 74 11.69 7.01 8.02
C LEU A 74 11.89 8.14 9.02
N VAL A 75 10.83 8.62 9.68
CA VAL A 75 10.93 9.63 10.73
C VAL A 75 11.78 9.10 11.89
N ARG A 76 11.48 7.91 12.40
CA ARG A 76 12.20 7.34 13.55
C ARG A 76 13.65 6.99 13.24
N GLY A 77 13.97 6.61 12.01
CA GLY A 77 15.33 6.27 11.60
C GLY A 77 16.17 7.48 11.23
N LEU A 78 15.70 8.30 10.28
CA LEU A 78 16.47 9.43 9.78
C LEU A 78 16.55 10.57 10.80
N LEU A 79 15.48 10.78 11.57
CA LEU A 79 15.40 11.80 12.61
C LEU A 79 15.61 11.20 14.00
N TYR A 80 16.23 10.02 14.11
CA TYR A 80 16.52 9.35 15.39
C TYR A 80 17.10 10.30 16.46
N PRO A 81 18.08 11.19 16.16
CA PRO A 81 18.63 12.12 17.14
C PRO A 81 17.62 13.15 17.68
N LEU A 82 16.52 13.39 16.98
CA LEU A 82 15.47 14.32 17.41
C LEU A 82 14.36 13.64 18.21
N VAL A 83 14.16 12.33 18.03
CA VAL A 83 13.01 11.60 18.58
C VAL A 83 13.36 10.60 19.68
N ALA A 84 14.63 10.19 19.80
CA ALA A 84 15.05 9.13 20.73
C ALA A 84 16.50 9.29 21.27
N ALA A 85 17.04 10.51 21.28
CA ALA A 85 18.43 10.76 21.70
C ALA A 85 18.71 10.58 23.21
N ASN A 86 17.71 10.24 24.02
CA ASN A 86 17.83 10.07 25.46
C ASN A 86 17.93 8.60 25.92
N ASP A 87 17.95 7.63 24.99
CA ASP A 87 18.06 6.18 25.30
C ASP A 87 18.81 5.42 24.19
N TYR A 88 19.86 6.03 23.63
CA TYR A 88 20.63 5.40 22.54
C TYR A 88 21.66 4.39 23.06
N GLU A 89 21.99 4.42 24.35
CA GLU A 89 23.00 3.59 24.98
C GLU A 89 22.65 2.10 24.91
N ASN A 90 21.36 1.77 25.00
CA ASN A 90 20.83 0.41 24.90
C ASN A 90 20.29 0.06 23.50
N SER A 91 20.36 1.02 22.57
CA SER A 91 19.84 0.86 21.22
C SER A 91 20.86 0.16 20.30
N TRP A 92 20.38 -0.49 19.24
CA TRP A 92 21.26 -1.07 18.23
C TRP A 92 22.15 0.01 17.61
N GLY A 93 23.47 -0.19 17.65
CA GLY A 93 24.48 0.80 17.23
C GLY A 93 25.05 1.67 18.35
N GLY A 94 24.58 1.55 19.60
CA GLY A 94 25.18 2.20 20.79
C GLY A 94 26.65 1.78 21.05
N PRO A 95 27.38 2.42 21.99
CA PRO A 95 26.90 3.38 23.00
C PRO A 95 27.03 4.85 22.57
N THR A 96 27.14 5.14 21.28
CA THR A 96 27.18 6.53 20.78
C THR A 96 25.91 6.87 20.01
N LEU A 97 25.46 8.11 20.12
CA LEU A 97 24.32 8.62 19.35
C LEU A 97 24.53 8.45 17.84
N ALA A 98 25.74 8.66 17.34
CA ALA A 98 26.08 8.52 15.92
C ALA A 98 25.92 7.08 15.43
N GLY A 99 26.40 6.10 16.21
CA GLY A 99 26.26 4.69 15.87
C GLY A 99 24.80 4.22 15.90
N ALA A 100 24.04 4.62 16.93
CA ALA A 100 22.62 4.32 17.01
C ALA A 100 21.85 4.92 15.83
N TRP A 101 22.10 6.20 15.50
CA TRP A 101 21.51 6.84 14.33
C TRP A 101 21.85 6.09 13.03
N ALA A 102 23.11 5.75 12.80
CA ALA A 102 23.54 5.11 11.56
C ALA A 102 22.79 3.79 11.30
N VAL A 103 22.61 2.96 12.34
CA VAL A 103 21.86 1.70 12.22
C VAL A 103 20.39 1.96 11.90
N HIS A 104 19.72 2.85 12.64
CA HIS A 104 18.29 3.10 12.45
C HIS A 104 17.99 3.78 11.11
N ALA A 105 18.85 4.70 10.68
CA ALA A 105 18.80 5.31 9.35
C ALA A 105 18.98 4.25 8.26
N ALA A 106 19.99 3.38 8.36
CA ALA A 106 20.25 2.33 7.38
C ALA A 106 19.07 1.35 7.26
N VAL A 107 18.55 0.85 8.39
CA VAL A 107 17.37 -0.04 8.41
C VAL A 107 16.18 0.64 7.74
N SER A 108 15.93 1.91 8.05
CA SER A 108 14.81 2.66 7.48
C SER A 108 14.95 2.86 5.96
N LEU A 109 16.16 3.15 5.49
CA LEU A 109 16.46 3.29 4.05
C LEU A 109 16.32 1.98 3.28
N VAL A 110 16.48 0.83 3.93
CA VAL A 110 16.26 -0.50 3.32
C VAL A 110 14.78 -0.91 3.38
N VAL A 111 14.12 -0.75 4.52
CA VAL A 111 12.74 -1.21 4.73
C VAL A 111 11.73 -0.34 3.96
N ALA A 112 11.94 0.98 3.93
CA ALA A 112 11.03 1.90 3.24
C ALA A 112 10.79 1.55 1.75
N PRO A 113 11.82 1.35 0.89
CA PRO A 113 11.59 0.97 -0.50
C PRO A 113 10.94 -0.42 -0.63
N LEU A 114 11.17 -1.35 0.29
CA LEU A 114 10.48 -2.65 0.29
C LEU A 114 8.97 -2.46 0.48
N PHE A 115 8.56 -1.65 1.45
CA PHE A 115 7.15 -1.35 1.70
C PHE A 115 6.52 -0.59 0.52
N VAL A 116 7.23 0.38 -0.06
CA VAL A 116 6.79 1.06 -1.30
C VAL A 116 6.61 0.05 -2.45
N GLY A 117 7.50 -0.93 -2.58
CA GLY A 117 7.38 -2.03 -3.54
C GLY A 117 6.13 -2.88 -3.32
N VAL A 118 5.82 -3.22 -2.07
CA VAL A 118 4.60 -3.95 -1.69
C VAL A 118 3.35 -3.12 -2.05
N VAL A 119 3.32 -1.83 -1.70
CA VAL A 119 2.23 -0.91 -2.05
C VAL A 119 2.03 -0.83 -3.57
N ALA A 120 3.12 -0.76 -4.34
CA ALA A 120 3.04 -0.83 -5.80
C ALA A 120 2.47 -2.18 -6.30
N GLY A 121 2.80 -3.29 -5.64
CA GLY A 121 2.20 -4.60 -5.86
C GLY A 121 0.69 -4.57 -5.66
N LEU A 122 0.23 -4.00 -4.54
CA LEU A 122 -1.20 -3.80 -4.24
C LEU A 122 -1.88 -2.97 -5.34
N GLY A 123 -1.26 -1.90 -5.84
CA GLY A 123 -1.79 -1.11 -6.95
C GLY A 123 -2.02 -1.95 -8.22
N ARG A 124 -1.15 -2.91 -8.52
CA ARG A 124 -1.35 -3.82 -9.65
C ARG A 124 -2.44 -4.86 -9.38
N VAL A 125 -2.61 -5.32 -8.15
CA VAL A 125 -3.73 -6.19 -7.75
C VAL A 125 -5.05 -5.43 -7.93
N GLN A 126 -5.11 -4.18 -7.47
CA GLN A 126 -6.29 -3.31 -7.61
C GLN A 126 -6.70 -3.09 -9.08
N LEU A 127 -5.72 -2.95 -9.99
CA LEU A 127 -6.01 -2.85 -11.43
C LEU A 127 -6.63 -4.15 -11.95
N ARG A 128 -6.09 -5.30 -11.54
CA ARG A 128 -6.62 -6.61 -11.93
C ARG A 128 -8.01 -6.89 -11.33
N VAL A 129 -8.28 -6.48 -10.10
CA VAL A 129 -9.63 -6.53 -9.50
C VAL A 129 -10.60 -5.70 -10.33
N THR A 130 -10.21 -4.49 -10.71
CA THR A 130 -11.04 -3.60 -11.55
C THR A 130 -11.35 -4.24 -12.90
N ARG A 131 -10.36 -4.87 -13.55
CA ARG A 131 -10.54 -5.63 -14.80
C ARG A 131 -11.42 -6.87 -14.61
N ALA A 132 -11.21 -7.65 -13.56
CA ALA A 132 -12.00 -8.86 -13.30
C ALA A 132 -13.47 -8.52 -13.02
N VAL A 133 -13.73 -7.48 -12.23
CA VAL A 133 -15.10 -7.11 -11.80
C VAL A 133 -15.86 -6.35 -12.88
N PHE A 134 -15.24 -5.40 -13.58
CA PHE A 134 -15.93 -4.56 -14.58
C PHE A 134 -15.62 -4.91 -16.04
N GLY A 135 -14.39 -5.37 -16.33
CA GLY A 135 -13.90 -5.65 -17.68
C GLY A 135 -14.21 -7.07 -18.16
N GLY A 136 -14.29 -8.05 -17.25
CA GLY A 136 -14.49 -9.47 -17.57
C GLY A 136 -13.28 -10.14 -18.21
N ASP A 137 -12.14 -9.45 -18.27
CA ASP A 137 -10.86 -9.87 -18.85
C ASP A 137 -9.75 -10.03 -17.79
N GLY A 138 -10.08 -9.77 -16.51
CA GLY A 138 -9.16 -9.95 -15.40
C GLY A 138 -9.10 -11.41 -14.93
N PRO A 139 -7.95 -11.85 -14.40
CA PRO A 139 -7.79 -13.23 -13.91
C PRO A 139 -8.62 -13.47 -12.65
N TRP A 140 -9.32 -14.60 -12.58
CA TRP A 140 -10.23 -14.92 -11.48
C TRP A 140 -9.52 -15.03 -10.11
N TRP A 141 -8.25 -15.45 -10.08
CA TRP A 141 -7.46 -15.60 -8.85
C TRP A 141 -7.26 -14.28 -8.10
N VAL A 142 -7.43 -13.14 -8.77
CA VAL A 142 -7.23 -11.83 -8.13
C VAL A 142 -8.24 -11.56 -7.02
N LEU A 143 -9.44 -12.16 -7.12
CA LEU A 143 -10.50 -11.98 -6.14
C LEU A 143 -10.14 -12.63 -4.80
N PRO A 144 -9.81 -13.95 -4.73
CA PRO A 144 -9.33 -14.54 -3.49
C PRO A 144 -7.99 -13.94 -3.03
N ALA A 145 -7.10 -13.55 -3.94
CA ALA A 145 -5.85 -12.88 -3.56
C ALA A 145 -6.10 -11.54 -2.83
N ALA A 146 -7.07 -10.73 -3.28
CA ALA A 146 -7.42 -9.48 -2.60
C ALA A 146 -7.96 -9.73 -1.17
N VAL A 147 -8.74 -10.80 -0.98
CA VAL A 147 -9.22 -11.22 0.35
C VAL A 147 -8.06 -11.65 1.24
N VAL A 148 -7.17 -12.52 0.75
CA VAL A 148 -5.99 -12.98 1.49
C VAL A 148 -5.07 -11.82 1.87
N LEU A 149 -4.80 -10.90 0.94
CA LEU A 149 -3.98 -9.71 1.21
C LEU A 149 -4.62 -8.79 2.26
N THR A 150 -5.95 -8.65 2.23
CA THR A 150 -6.68 -7.90 3.25
C THR A 150 -6.56 -8.56 4.61
N ALA A 151 -6.78 -9.87 4.70
CA ALA A 151 -6.66 -10.63 5.94
C ALA A 151 -5.23 -10.58 6.50
N ALA A 152 -4.21 -10.78 5.66
CA ALA A 152 -2.81 -10.67 6.05
C ALA A 152 -2.47 -9.27 6.56
N GLY A 153 -2.94 -8.22 5.88
CA GLY A 153 -2.76 -6.85 6.33
C GLY A 153 -3.48 -6.53 7.65
N ALA A 154 -4.68 -7.09 7.86
CA ALA A 154 -5.39 -6.96 9.13
C ALA A 154 -4.66 -7.67 10.28
N LEU A 155 -4.14 -8.89 10.06
CA LEU A 155 -3.32 -9.60 11.03
C LEU A 155 -2.04 -8.84 11.37
N LEU A 156 -1.36 -8.29 10.35
CA LEU A 156 -0.19 -7.44 10.56
C LEU A 156 -0.55 -6.21 11.40
N PHE A 157 -1.65 -5.52 11.07
CA PHE A 157 -2.13 -4.36 11.83
C PHE A 157 -2.43 -4.71 13.30
N VAL A 158 -3.13 -5.81 13.56
CA VAL A 158 -3.42 -6.28 14.93
C VAL A 158 -2.13 -6.62 15.67
N SER A 159 -1.20 -7.34 15.03
CA SER A 159 0.09 -7.66 15.65
C SER A 159 0.91 -6.41 15.97
N TRP A 160 0.84 -5.39 15.14
CA TRP A 160 1.52 -4.11 15.35
C TRP A 160 0.88 -3.33 16.50
N LEU A 161 -0.45 -3.30 16.60
CA LEU A 161 -1.14 -2.68 17.73
C LEU A 161 -0.80 -3.35 19.06
N GLN A 162 -0.57 -4.66 19.07
CA GLN A 162 -0.18 -5.40 20.27
C GLN A 162 1.28 -5.17 20.69
N GLN A 163 2.11 -4.55 19.86
CA GLN A 163 3.51 -4.19 20.17
C GLN A 163 3.65 -2.81 20.82
N ILE A 164 2.60 -1.98 20.77
CA ILE A 164 2.57 -0.62 21.32
C ILE A 164 2.02 -0.69 22.75
#